data_AF-A0A8T3UEL9-F1
#
_entry.id   AF-A0A8T3UEL9-F1
#
_cell.length_a   1.000
_cell.length_b   1.000
_cell.length_c   1.000
_cell.angle_alpha   90.00
_cell.angle_beta   90.00
_cell.angle_gamma   90.00
#
_symmetry.space_group_name_H-M   'P 1'
#
loop_
_entity.id
_entity.type
_entity.pdbx_description
1 polymer ?
#
loop_
_entity_poly.entity_id
_entity_poly.type
_entity_poly.pdbx_seq_one_letter_code
_entity_poly.pdbx_strand_id
1 'polypeptide(L)'
;MLPEDIIIKPIITEKSNVEMQAGKYTFEVNKKATKVDVKRAVEKLFNVKVLKVNTINVSGKEKRVGRNIGKTADWKKAIVSIDVNPGAEQSYLTKGGKVTKVTKKYNDSIAEVTGV
;
A
#
# COMPACT_ATOMS: atom_id res chain seq x y z
N MET A 1 13.99 -6.71 3.89
CA MET A 1 13.84 -5.42 3.20
C MET A 1 13.23 -4.46 4.18
N LEU A 2 13.73 -3.22 4.23
CA LEU A 2 13.13 -2.19 5.05
C LEU A 2 11.78 -1.78 4.43
N PRO A 3 10.78 -1.32 5.22
CA PRO A 3 9.51 -0.81 4.70
C PRO A 3 9.68 0.23 3.59
N GLU A 4 10.67 1.10 3.75
CA GLU A 4 11.00 2.22 2.86
C GLU A 4 11.52 1.73 1.50
N ASP A 5 12.17 0.56 1.46
CA ASP A 5 12.67 -0.05 0.21
C ASP A 5 11.56 -0.75 -0.59
N ILE A 6 10.43 -1.05 0.06
CA ILE A 6 9.34 -1.84 -0.53
C ILE A 6 8.40 -0.93 -1.33
N ILE A 7 8.03 0.23 -0.78
CA ILE A 7 7.15 1.20 -1.44
C ILE A 7 8.02 2.26 -2.11
N ILE A 8 8.03 2.29 -3.45
CA ILE A 8 8.90 3.19 -4.21
C ILE A 8 8.23 4.56 -4.40
N LYS A 9 6.98 4.56 -4.92
CA LYS A 9 6.22 5.80 -5.17
C LYS A 9 4.72 5.53 -5.35
N PRO A 10 3.85 6.53 -5.11
CA PRO A 10 2.44 6.46 -5.51
C PRO A 10 2.28 6.52 -7.03
N ILE A 11 1.18 5.95 -7.52
CA ILE A 11 0.80 6.01 -8.94
C ILE A 11 -0.51 6.75 -9.07
N ILE A 12 -0.44 7.92 -9.70
CA ILE A 12 -1.57 8.81 -9.92
C ILE A 12 -2.00 8.70 -11.39
N THR A 13 -3.23 8.28 -11.60
CA THR A 13 -3.93 8.11 -12.87
C THR A 13 -5.41 8.41 -12.63
N GLU A 14 -6.18 8.70 -13.67
CA GLU A 14 -7.64 8.90 -13.55
C GLU A 14 -8.31 7.73 -12.81
N LYS A 15 -7.93 6.50 -13.18
CA LYS A 15 -8.44 5.29 -12.52
C LYS A 15 -8.06 5.21 -11.04
N SER A 16 -6.81 5.51 -10.68
CA SER A 16 -6.39 5.42 -9.29
C SER A 16 -7.07 6.48 -8.42
N ASN A 17 -7.37 7.66 -8.98
CA ASN A 17 -8.13 8.69 -8.28
C ASN A 17 -9.57 8.25 -7.98
N VAL A 18 -10.23 7.59 -8.93
CA VAL A 18 -11.56 6.99 -8.71
C VAL A 18 -11.49 5.88 -7.65
N GLU A 19 -10.49 5.02 -7.73
CA GLU A 19 -10.30 3.92 -6.77
C GLU A 19 -9.95 4.42 -5.36
N MET A 20 -9.30 5.57 -5.24
CA MET A 20 -8.94 6.20 -3.96
C MET A 20 -10.18 6.59 -3.14
N GLN A 21 -11.25 7.03 -3.80
CA GLN A 21 -12.55 7.29 -3.14
C GLN A 21 -13.13 6.03 -2.48
N ALA A 22 -12.77 4.85 -2.98
CA ALA A 22 -13.15 3.56 -2.42
C ALA A 22 -12.10 2.98 -1.45
N GLY A 23 -11.16 3.79 -0.95
CA GLY A 23 -10.11 3.36 -0.02
C GLY A 23 -9.03 2.46 -0.66
N LYS A 24 -8.85 2.54 -1.98
CA LYS A 24 -7.83 1.77 -2.71
C LYS A 24 -6.72 2.67 -3.22
N TYR A 25 -5.50 2.38 -2.81
CA TYR A 25 -4.31 3.14 -3.15
C TYR A 25 -3.38 2.32 -4.04
N THR A 26 -2.82 2.94 -5.07
CA THR A 26 -1.92 2.28 -6.02
C THR A 26 -0.49 2.76 -5.84
N PHE A 27 0.44 1.82 -5.70
CA PHE A 27 1.86 2.07 -5.51
C PHE A 27 2.70 1.32 -6.54
N GLU A 28 3.83 1.90 -6.92
CA GLU A 28 4.96 1.18 -7.47
C GLU A 28 5.76 0.59 -6.31
N VAL A 29 6.01 -0.71 -6.37
CA VAL A 29 6.68 -1.46 -5.31
C VAL A 29 7.87 -2.23 -5.85
N ASN A 30 8.78 -2.61 -4.96
CA ASN A 30 9.94 -3.41 -5.31
C ASN A 30 9.51 -4.74 -5.95
N LYS A 31 10.11 -5.09 -7.10
CA LYS A 31 9.81 -6.34 -7.82
C LYS A 31 9.95 -7.59 -6.98
N LYS A 32 10.86 -7.61 -6.02
CA LYS A 32 11.11 -8.78 -5.16
C LYS A 32 10.14 -8.87 -3.98
N ALA A 33 9.37 -7.82 -3.69
CA ALA A 33 8.46 -7.80 -2.55
C ALA A 33 7.25 -8.75 -2.74
N THR A 34 6.91 -9.48 -1.68
CA THR A 34 5.68 -10.28 -1.63
C THR A 34 4.49 -9.45 -1.16
N LYS A 35 3.26 -9.97 -1.31
CA LYS A 35 2.05 -9.28 -0.82
C LYS A 35 2.07 -9.04 0.70
N VAL A 36 2.69 -9.96 1.46
CA VAL A 36 2.82 -9.84 2.92
C VAL A 36 3.77 -8.70 3.28
N ASP A 37 4.86 -8.56 2.53
CA ASP A 37 5.84 -7.48 2.74
C ASP A 37 5.21 -6.13 2.44
N VAL A 38 4.50 -5.99 1.32
CA VAL A 38 3.77 -4.76 0.97
C VAL A 38 2.73 -4.41 2.03
N LYS A 39 1.96 -5.40 2.52
CA LYS A 39 1.01 -5.17 3.61
C LYS A 39 1.69 -4.58 4.84
N ARG A 40 2.74 -5.24 5.32
CA ARG A 40 3.49 -4.81 6.51
C ARG A 40 4.15 -3.44 6.32
N ALA A 41 4.64 -3.15 5.11
CA ALA A 41 5.26 -1.87 4.80
C ALA A 41 4.24 -0.73 4.86
N VAL A 42 3.09 -0.91 4.19
CA VAL A 42 2.01 0.11 4.19
C VAL A 42 1.44 0.33 5.59
N GLU A 43 1.19 -0.73 6.35
CA GLU A 43 0.69 -0.62 7.74
C GLU A 43 1.67 0.14 8.64
N LYS A 44 2.99 -0.04 8.43
CA LYS A 44 4.03 0.63 9.23
C LYS A 44 4.26 2.08 8.82
N LEU A 45 4.39 2.36 7.53
CA LEU A 45 4.74 3.69 7.02
C LEU A 45 3.58 4.67 7.20
N PHE A 46 2.36 4.23 6.91
CA PHE A 46 1.20 5.13 6.88
C PHE A 46 0.28 4.97 8.10
N ASN A 47 0.60 4.05 9.03
CA ASN A 47 -0.20 3.75 10.20
C ASN A 47 -1.69 3.51 9.87
N VAL A 48 -1.95 2.76 8.80
CA VAL A 48 -3.29 2.39 8.33
C VAL A 48 -3.56 0.91 8.59
N LYS A 49 -4.83 0.52 8.56
CA LYS A 49 -5.21 -0.89 8.59
C LYS A 49 -5.42 -1.41 7.16
N VAL A 50 -4.63 -2.40 6.74
CA VAL A 50 -4.74 -2.96 5.38
C VAL A 50 -5.66 -4.18 5.37
N LEU A 51 -6.70 -4.12 4.53
CA LEU A 51 -7.64 -5.21 4.30
C LEU A 51 -7.09 -6.21 3.28
N LYS A 52 -6.67 -5.72 2.12
CA LYS A 52 -6.27 -6.56 0.99
C LYS A 52 -5.17 -5.92 0.16
N VAL A 53 -4.31 -6.77 -0.41
CA VAL A 53 -3.25 -6.35 -1.34
C VAL A 53 -3.34 -7.16 -2.63
N ASN A 54 -3.44 -6.45 -3.75
CA ASN A 54 -3.37 -6.98 -5.09
C ASN A 54 -2.07 -6.53 -5.73
N THR A 55 -1.32 -7.44 -6.37
CA THR A 55 -0.04 -7.11 -7.01
C THR A 55 -0.04 -7.62 -8.43
N ILE A 56 0.54 -6.85 -9.36
CA ILE A 56 0.77 -7.26 -10.74
C ILE A 56 2.18 -6.83 -11.17
N ASN A 57 2.84 -7.66 -11.98
CA ASN A 57 4.08 -7.29 -12.63
C ASN A 57 3.75 -6.59 -13.95
N VAL A 58 4.29 -5.40 -14.15
CA VAL A 58 4.11 -4.60 -15.36
C VAL A 58 5.40 -4.67 -16.15
N SER A 59 5.34 -5.27 -17.34
CA SER A 59 6.47 -5.29 -18.27
C SER A 59 6.75 -3.88 -18.79
N GLY A 60 8.02 -3.52 -18.82
CA GLY A 60 8.47 -2.32 -19.51
C GLY A 60 8.09 -2.35 -20.98
N LYS A 61 7.94 -1.18 -21.58
CA LYS A 61 7.61 -1.04 -22.99
C LYS A 61 8.89 -0.81 -23.78
N GLU A 62 8.95 -1.34 -24.99
CA GLU A 62 10.00 -0.98 -25.92
C GLU A 62 9.91 0.51 -26.26
N LYS A 63 11.05 1.18 -26.22
CA LYS A 63 11.20 2.60 -26.47
C LYS A 63 12.48 2.82 -27.26
N ARG A 64 12.41 3.72 -28.23
CA ARG A 64 13.56 4.09 -29.07
C ARG A 64 14.05 5.47 -28.68
N VAL A 65 15.36 5.60 -28.53
CA VAL A 65 16.04 6.89 -28.37
C VAL A 65 17.06 7.02 -29.50
N GLY A 66 16.74 7.88 -30.47
CA GLY A 66 17.53 8.01 -31.69
C GLY A 66 17.60 6.71 -32.49
N ARG A 67 18.81 6.19 -32.69
CA ARG A 67 19.07 4.93 -33.42
C ARG A 67 18.94 3.68 -32.54
N ASN A 68 18.98 3.82 -31.22
CA ASN A 68 19.01 2.67 -30.30
C ASN A 68 17.59 2.32 -29.84
N ILE A 69 17.24 1.03 -29.96
CA ILE A 69 16.00 0.46 -29.42
C ILE A 69 16.34 -0.16 -28.06
N GLY A 70 15.63 0.28 -27.01
CA GLY A 70 15.74 -0.27 -25.67
C GLY A 70 14.36 -0.56 -25.09
N LYS A 71 14.33 -0.95 -23.81
CA LYS A 71 13.09 -1.19 -23.06
C LYS A 71 13.14 -0.40 -21.77
N THR A 72 12.01 0.18 -21.35
CA THR A 72 11.91 0.70 -19.99
C THR A 72 12.02 -0.43 -18.97
N ALA A 73 12.42 -0.08 -17.74
CA ALA A 73 12.46 -1.06 -16.68
C ALA A 73 11.06 -1.64 -16.43
N ASP A 74 10.97 -2.97 -16.25
CA ASP A 74 9.74 -3.53 -15.68
C ASP A 74 9.56 -2.99 -14.26
N TRP A 75 8.37 -3.13 -13.69
CA TRP A 75 8.08 -2.72 -12.32
C TRP A 75 6.93 -3.55 -11.77
N LYS A 76 6.67 -3.46 -10.46
CA LYS A 76 5.55 -4.14 -9.82
C LYS A 76 4.57 -3.10 -9.31
N LYS A 77 3.30 -3.25 -9.67
CA LYS A 77 2.20 -2.42 -9.16
C LYS A 77 1.54 -3.14 -8.00
N ALA A 78 1.31 -2.43 -6.90
CA ALA A 78 0.46 -2.89 -5.82
C ALA A 78 -0.78 -1.99 -5.71
N ILE A 79 -1.95 -2.60 -5.61
CA ILE A 79 -3.21 -1.94 -5.27
C ILE A 79 -3.58 -2.42 -3.87
N VAL A 80 -3.65 -1.48 -2.93
CA VAL A 80 -3.83 -1.76 -1.51
C VAL A 80 -5.16 -1.18 -1.06
N SER A 81 -6.02 -2.04 -0.52
CA SER A 81 -7.29 -1.64 0.09
C SER A 81 -7.09 -1.45 1.58
N ILE A 82 -7.40 -0.24 2.07
CA ILE A 82 -7.37 0.07 3.49
C ILE A 82 -8.77 0.01 4.09
N ASP A 83 -8.83 -0.08 5.41
CA ASP A 83 -10.05 0.10 6.17
C ASP A 83 -10.31 1.59 6.35
N VAL A 84 -11.44 2.08 5.84
CA VAL A 84 -11.85 3.49 5.93
C VAL A 84 -12.42 3.82 7.31
N ASN A 85 -12.85 2.81 8.07
CA ASN A 85 -13.34 2.99 9.44
C ASN A 85 -12.64 2.03 10.41
N PRO A 86 -11.39 2.31 10.77
CA PRO A 86 -10.64 1.47 11.70
C PRO A 86 -11.08 1.72 13.16
N GLY A 87 -12.32 1.36 13.48
CA GLY A 87 -12.91 1.46 14.82
C GLY A 87 -12.74 0.21 15.71
N ALA A 88 -11.92 -0.75 15.31
CA ALA A 88 -11.87 -2.06 15.98
C ALA A 88 -10.98 -2.02 17.24
N GLU A 89 -11.61 -1.81 18.40
CA GLU A 89 -11.05 -2.11 19.72
C GLU A 89 -10.77 -3.62 19.81
N GLN A 90 -9.52 -4.04 20.06
CA GLN A 90 -9.26 -5.43 20.43
C GLN A 90 -9.42 -5.58 21.94
N SER A 91 -10.44 -6.33 22.35
CA SER A 91 -10.71 -6.71 23.73
C SER A 91 -10.14 -8.09 24.02
N TYR A 92 -9.29 -8.20 25.05
CA TYR A 92 -8.85 -9.48 25.58
C TYR A 92 -9.17 -9.57 27.07
N LEU A 93 -9.46 -10.79 27.50
CA LEU A 93 -9.67 -11.12 28.91
C LEU A 93 -8.30 -11.25 29.57
N THR A 94 -8.04 -10.40 30.57
CA THR A 94 -6.86 -10.55 31.43
C THR A 94 -7.10 -11.61 32.51
N LYS A 95 -6.03 -12.06 33.17
CA LYS A 95 -6.12 -13.00 34.30
C LYS A 95 -6.94 -12.34 35.42
N GLY A 96 -8.15 -12.86 35.65
CA GLY A 96 -9.16 -12.26 36.54
C GLY A 96 -10.45 -11.76 35.87
N GLY A 97 -10.67 -12.05 34.58
CA GLY A 97 -11.95 -11.81 33.90
C GLY A 97 -12.23 -10.35 33.53
N LYS A 98 -11.30 -9.44 33.82
CA LYS A 98 -11.41 -8.04 33.41
C LYS A 98 -11.07 -7.91 31.92
N VAL A 99 -11.95 -7.22 31.18
CA VAL A 99 -11.72 -6.91 29.76
C VAL A 99 -10.83 -5.68 29.69
N THR A 100 -9.65 -5.82 29.09
CA THR A 100 -8.77 -4.67 28.81
C THR A 100 -8.79 -4.39 27.32
N LYS A 101 -9.02 -3.13 26.95
CA LYS A 101 -9.05 -2.66 25.56
C LYS A 101 -7.66 -2.16 25.16
N VAL A 102 -7.12 -2.67 24.05
CA VAL A 102 -5.95 -2.05 23.40
C VAL A 102 -6.43 -1.15 22.28
N THR A 103 -6.19 0.15 22.45
CA THR A 103 -6.52 1.16 21.44
C THR A 103 -5.32 1.37 20.53
N LYS A 104 -5.40 0.89 19.28
CA LYS A 104 -4.51 1.36 18.21
C LYS A 104 -5.25 2.40 17.38
N LYS A 105 -4.70 3.61 17.34
CA LYS A 105 -5.21 4.69 16.48
C LYS A 105 -4.64 4.49 15.08
N TYR A 106 -5.50 4.27 14.10
CA TYR A 106 -5.14 4.17 12.69
C TYR A 106 -5.62 5.40 11.94
N ASN A 107 -4.93 5.71 10.85
CA ASN A 107 -5.36 6.71 9.89
C ASN A 107 -6.42 6.10 8.96
N ASP A 108 -7.38 6.93 8.55
CA ASP A 108 -8.48 6.58 7.62
C ASP A 108 -8.11 6.80 6.15
N SER A 109 -7.03 7.55 5.90
CA SER A 109 -6.60 8.01 4.58
C SER A 109 -5.06 8.05 4.50
N ILE A 110 -4.51 7.90 3.30
CA ILE A 110 -3.08 8.10 3.03
C ILE A 110 -2.87 9.46 2.33
N ALA A 111 -2.65 10.52 3.12
CA ALA A 111 -2.54 11.90 2.62
C ALA A 111 -1.27 12.16 1.76
N GLU A 112 -0.18 11.42 1.98
CA GLU A 112 1.07 11.61 1.22
C GLU A 112 0.97 11.18 -0.26
N VAL A 113 -0.08 10.45 -0.64
CA VAL A 113 -0.33 10.05 -2.04
C VAL A 113 -0.90 11.22 -2.85
N THR A 114 -1.50 12.24 -2.22
CA THR A 114 -2.23 13.32 -2.90
C THR A 114 -1.47 14.64 -3.05
N GLY A 115 -0.28 14.77 -2.44
CA GLY A 115 0.57 15.97 -2.62
C GLY A 115 -0.07 17.28 -2.16
N VAL A 116 -0.97 17.23 -1.17
CA VAL A 116 -1.52 18.38 -0.44
C VAL A 116 -1.36 18.12 1.05
#